data_AF-A0A453K6Q5-F1
#
_entry.id   AF-A0A453K6Q5-F1
#
_cell.length_a   1.000
_cell.length_b   1.000
_cell.length_c   1.000
_cell.angle_alpha   90.00
_cell.angle_beta   90.00
_cell.angle_gamma   90.00
#
_symmetry.space_group_name_H-M   'P 1'
#
loop_
_entity.id
_entity.type
_entity.pdbx_description
1 polymer ?
#
loop_
_entity_poly.entity_id
_entity_poly.type
_entity_poly.pdbx_seq_one_letter_code
_entity_poly.pdbx_strand_id
1 'polypeptide(L)'
;MTPSPARILIFLLPTPSLIPPPPVRRPHRALAGTARCAPEAVAGGGFVVIEDDLSELLQILPRDLRDNLQNEPRRDQLLEVILDLGRRPEARFLGNSGGQYLRDNEISQLELEEAQRAVGEFGGDNRAGIEGTLHRISAIRSRKGMVVGLTCRVGRAVNGHVDMVRDLLNYKESILFLGRPGVGKTTVMREIARVLADEFQKRVVIVDTSNEIGGDGDIPHAAIGGARRMQVPEPSMQHRVMIEAVENHMPEVVIVDEIGTEAEAQACRSIAERGVMLIGTAHGERLANIIKNPVLSDLV
;
A
#
# COMPACT_ATOMS: atom_id res chain seq x y z
N MET A 1 34.54 -10.76 -18.85
CA MET A 1 33.97 -9.56 -18.21
C MET A 1 33.18 -10.04 -17.02
N THR A 2 33.68 -9.83 -15.80
CA THR A 2 32.86 -10.05 -14.60
C THR A 2 31.71 -9.03 -14.65
N PRO A 3 30.44 -9.45 -14.47
CA PRO A 3 29.35 -8.48 -14.38
C PRO A 3 29.67 -7.50 -13.25
N SER A 4 29.52 -6.21 -13.52
CA SER A 4 29.57 -5.18 -12.47
C SER A 4 28.51 -5.55 -11.43
N PRO A 5 28.81 -5.49 -10.11
CA PRO A 5 27.77 -5.68 -9.11
C PRO A 5 26.63 -4.70 -9.40
N ALA A 6 25.39 -5.21 -9.39
CA ALA A 6 24.22 -4.39 -9.53
C ALA A 6 24.25 -3.34 -8.40
N ARG A 7 24.32 -2.05 -8.76
CA ARG A 7 24.31 -0.98 -7.77
C ARG A 7 22.90 -0.87 -7.20
N ILE A 8 22.78 -1.07 -5.90
CA ILE A 8 21.55 -0.90 -5.14
C ILE A 8 21.68 0.36 -4.29
N LEU A 9 20.80 1.33 -4.53
CA LEU A 9 20.67 2.54 -3.72
C LEU A 9 19.72 2.26 -2.55
N ILE A 10 20.18 2.54 -1.34
CA ILE A 10 19.44 2.22 -0.12
C ILE A 10 18.88 3.50 0.52
N PHE A 11 17.56 3.55 0.67
CA PHE A 11 16.85 4.68 1.28
C PHE A 11 16.31 4.31 2.66
N LEU A 12 16.71 5.05 3.69
CA LEU A 12 16.11 4.98 5.02
C LEU A 12 15.00 6.03 5.11
N LEU A 13 13.74 5.59 5.15
CA LEU A 13 12.64 6.51 5.38
C LEU A 13 12.62 6.89 6.87
N PRO A 14 12.63 8.20 7.21
CA PRO A 14 12.51 8.62 8.60
C PRO A 14 11.17 8.15 9.16
N THR A 15 11.13 7.87 10.47
CA THR A 15 9.85 7.74 11.17
C THR A 15 9.00 8.98 10.90
N PRO A 16 7.69 8.86 10.62
CA PRO A 16 6.84 10.02 10.41
C PRO A 16 6.97 10.93 11.64
N SER A 17 7.68 12.04 11.46
CA SER A 17 7.74 13.09 12.46
C SER A 17 6.40 13.82 12.42
N LEU A 18 6.06 14.49 13.52
CA LEU A 18 4.89 15.39 13.67
C LEU A 18 5.00 16.63 12.76
N ILE A 19 5.44 16.46 11.52
CA ILE A 19 5.42 17.49 10.48
C ILE A 19 3.95 17.60 10.07
N PRO A 20 3.32 18.78 10.22
CA PRO A 20 1.94 18.96 9.78
C PRO A 20 1.88 18.61 8.29
N PRO A 21 0.86 17.86 7.84
CA PRO A 21 0.74 17.52 6.44
C PRO A 21 0.71 18.81 5.60
N PRO A 22 1.40 18.85 4.45
CA PRO A 22 1.30 19.97 3.53
C PRO A 22 -0.16 20.19 3.10
N PRO A 23 -0.53 21.40 2.64
CA PRO A 23 -1.92 21.73 2.31
C PRO A 23 -2.51 20.73 1.32
N VAL A 24 -3.55 20.01 1.77
CA VAL A 24 -4.21 18.95 1.01
C VAL A 24 -5.21 19.58 0.04
N ARG A 25 -5.07 19.28 -1.25
CA ARG A 25 -6.14 19.52 -2.25
C ARG A 25 -6.77 18.19 -2.61
N ARG A 26 -8.10 18.09 -2.48
CA ARG A 26 -8.89 16.95 -2.97
C ARG A 26 -9.35 17.24 -4.41
N PRO A 27 -9.22 16.31 -5.36
CA PRO A 27 -9.90 16.46 -6.63
C PRO A 27 -11.41 16.32 -6.42
N HIS A 28 -12.21 17.27 -6.93
CA HIS A 28 -13.63 17.04 -7.12
C HIS A 28 -13.77 16.00 -8.23
N ARG A 29 -14.46 14.89 -7.95
CA ARG A 29 -14.79 13.86 -8.95
C ARG A 29 -15.58 14.52 -10.07
N ALA A 30 -14.94 14.80 -11.20
CA ALA A 30 -15.63 15.19 -12.42
C ALA A 30 -16.36 13.95 -12.94
N LEU A 31 -17.69 14.04 -13.02
CA LEU A 31 -18.47 13.09 -13.80
C LEU A 31 -17.90 13.07 -15.23
N ALA A 32 -17.78 11.86 -15.79
CA ALA A 32 -17.28 11.63 -17.14
C ALA A 32 -17.98 12.55 -18.16
N GLY A 33 -17.21 13.45 -18.77
CA GLY A 33 -17.70 14.37 -19.80
C GLY A 33 -16.79 15.58 -20.03
N THR A 34 -15.84 15.43 -20.97
CA THR A 34 -15.20 16.49 -21.78
C THR A 34 -14.88 17.84 -21.12
N ALA A 35 -13.60 18.07 -20.80
CA ALA A 35 -12.79 19.20 -21.28
C ALA A 35 -11.45 19.27 -20.52
N ARG A 36 -10.33 19.27 -21.24
CA ARG A 36 -8.99 19.55 -20.70
C ARG A 36 -8.92 21.03 -20.31
N CYS A 37 -8.74 21.33 -19.04
CA CYS A 37 -8.14 22.59 -18.60
C CYS A 37 -6.77 22.27 -18.00
N ALA A 38 -5.71 22.77 -18.64
CA ALA A 38 -4.36 22.71 -18.10
C ALA A 38 -4.28 23.60 -16.84
N PRO A 39 -3.63 23.15 -15.76
CA PRO A 39 -3.37 24.05 -14.64
C PRO A 39 -2.14 24.91 -14.95
N GLU A 40 -2.30 26.22 -14.81
CA GLU A 40 -1.21 27.19 -14.79
C GLU A 40 -0.21 26.85 -13.69
N ALA A 41 1.07 26.88 -14.05
CA ALA A 41 2.19 26.61 -13.16
C ALA A 41 2.37 27.78 -12.18
N VAL A 42 2.09 27.53 -10.90
CA VAL A 42 2.59 28.35 -9.80
C VAL A 42 3.81 27.65 -9.21
N ALA A 43 4.96 28.33 -9.29
CA ALA A 43 6.25 27.83 -8.86
C ALA A 43 6.33 27.67 -7.33
N GLY A 44 6.94 26.56 -6.89
CA GLY A 44 7.58 26.45 -5.57
C GLY A 44 6.69 25.97 -4.43
N GLY A 45 6.38 24.66 -4.40
CA GLY A 45 5.79 23.96 -3.26
C GLY A 45 5.09 22.69 -3.74
N GLY A 46 5.68 21.52 -3.49
CA GLY A 46 5.06 20.23 -3.82
C GLY A 46 3.73 20.10 -3.07
N PHE A 47 2.62 19.99 -3.80
CA PHE A 47 1.30 19.76 -3.21
C PHE A 47 1.06 18.26 -3.03
N VAL A 48 0.59 17.85 -1.86
CA VAL A 48 0.19 16.47 -1.60
C VAL A 48 -1.29 16.32 -1.89
N VAL A 49 -1.61 15.39 -2.80
CA VAL A 49 -3.00 15.03 -3.14
C VAL A 49 -3.33 13.72 -2.44
N ILE A 50 -4.43 13.69 -1.69
CA ILE A 50 -4.91 12.50 -0.97
C ILE A 50 -6.25 12.07 -1.56
N GLU A 51 -6.32 10.83 -2.02
CA GLU A 51 -7.53 10.13 -2.42
C GLU A 51 -7.74 8.96 -1.44
N ASP A 52 -8.91 8.89 -0.82
CA ASP A 52 -9.15 8.02 0.35
C ASP A 52 -10.35 7.08 0.23
N ASP A 53 -11.17 7.19 -0.82
CA ASP A 53 -12.38 6.38 -1.08
C ASP A 53 -13.26 6.07 0.14
N LEU A 54 -13.22 6.94 1.15
CA LEU A 54 -13.72 6.63 2.49
C LEU A 54 -15.19 6.24 2.50
N SER A 55 -15.99 6.78 1.58
CA SER A 55 -17.40 6.41 1.42
C SER A 55 -17.59 4.91 1.24
N GLU A 56 -16.72 4.24 0.49
CA GLU A 56 -16.80 2.78 0.24
C GLU A 56 -16.54 1.98 1.51
N LEU A 57 -15.52 2.34 2.30
CA LEU A 57 -15.29 1.69 3.60
C LEU A 57 -16.45 1.88 4.57
N LEU A 58 -17.01 3.09 4.62
CA LEU A 58 -18.17 3.35 5.48
C LEU A 58 -19.40 2.54 5.05
N GLN A 59 -19.43 1.99 3.82
CA GLN A 59 -20.50 1.11 3.36
C GLN A 59 -20.56 -0.23 4.09
N ILE A 60 -19.45 -0.68 4.65
CA ILE A 60 -19.35 -1.94 5.40
C ILE A 60 -19.90 -1.79 6.82
N LEU A 61 -19.83 -0.58 7.37
CA LEU A 61 -20.16 -0.33 8.77
C LEU A 61 -21.68 -0.30 8.99
N PRO A 62 -22.14 -0.69 10.20
CA PRO A 62 -23.50 -0.42 10.67
C PRO A 62 -23.90 1.03 10.43
N ARG A 63 -25.19 1.25 10.11
CA ARG A 63 -25.70 2.54 9.63
C ARG A 63 -25.41 3.70 10.57
N ASP A 64 -25.60 3.50 11.87
CA ASP A 64 -25.33 4.51 12.88
C ASP A 64 -23.83 4.86 12.98
N LEU A 65 -22.93 3.87 12.86
CA LEU A 65 -21.48 4.11 12.85
C LEU A 65 -21.04 4.86 11.60
N ARG A 66 -21.61 4.52 10.44
CA ARG A 66 -21.42 5.24 9.19
C ARG A 66 -21.83 6.70 9.37
N ASP A 67 -23.03 6.97 9.87
CA ASP A 67 -23.56 8.32 10.01
C ASP A 67 -22.71 9.14 11.00
N ASN A 68 -22.28 8.54 12.11
CA ASN A 68 -21.39 9.18 13.07
C ASN A 68 -20.04 9.56 12.44
N LEU A 69 -19.44 8.67 11.66
CA LEU A 69 -18.15 8.91 11.01
C LEU A 69 -18.25 9.85 9.80
N GLN A 70 -19.38 9.86 9.08
CA GLN A 70 -19.61 10.82 7.99
C GLN A 70 -19.64 12.26 8.50
N ASN A 71 -20.20 12.46 9.69
CA ASN A 71 -20.34 13.75 10.36
C ASN A 71 -19.14 14.12 11.26
N GLU A 72 -18.16 13.22 11.43
CA GLU A 72 -16.97 13.48 12.24
C GLU A 72 -16.05 14.51 11.54
N PRO A 73 -15.76 15.66 12.18
CA PRO A 73 -14.90 16.69 11.59
C PRO A 73 -13.49 16.22 11.23
N ARG A 74 -12.98 15.19 11.94
CA ARG A 74 -11.62 14.63 11.74
C ARG A 74 -11.62 13.37 10.87
N ARG A 75 -12.66 13.11 10.09
CA ARG A 75 -12.75 11.90 9.25
C ARG A 75 -11.57 11.72 8.29
N ASP A 76 -10.95 12.81 7.85
CA ASP A 76 -9.73 12.82 7.03
C ASP A 76 -8.53 12.20 7.76
N GLN A 77 -8.54 12.20 9.09
CA GLN A 77 -7.53 11.62 9.96
C GLN A 77 -7.86 10.18 10.40
N LEU A 78 -9.01 9.62 10.00
CA LEU A 78 -9.43 8.28 10.41
C LEU A 78 -8.45 7.21 9.90
N LEU A 79 -7.88 6.42 10.81
CA LEU A 79 -6.93 5.36 10.49
C LEU A 79 -7.63 4.01 10.36
N GLU A 80 -8.43 3.65 11.35
CA GLU A 80 -9.14 2.38 11.37
C GLU A 80 -10.40 2.44 12.24
N VAL A 81 -11.35 1.56 11.92
CA VAL A 81 -12.56 1.29 12.70
C VAL A 81 -12.53 -0.17 13.16
N ILE A 82 -12.74 -0.40 14.45
CA ILE A 82 -12.65 -1.72 15.10
C ILE A 82 -14.05 -2.10 15.58
N LEU A 83 -14.49 -3.29 15.15
CA LEU A 83 -15.76 -3.89 15.52
C LEU A 83 -15.45 -5.23 16.19
N ASP A 84 -15.66 -5.36 17.48
CA ASP A 84 -15.41 -6.60 18.23
C ASP A 84 -16.70 -7.05 18.90
N LEU A 85 -17.05 -8.34 18.76
CA LEU A 85 -18.27 -8.91 19.36
C LEU A 85 -18.31 -8.66 20.88
N GLY A 86 -19.42 -8.09 21.36
CA GLY A 86 -19.59 -7.77 22.79
C GLY A 86 -18.70 -6.61 23.28
N ARG A 87 -18.23 -5.76 22.37
CA ARG A 87 -17.50 -4.53 22.70
C ARG A 87 -18.07 -3.34 21.96
N ARG A 88 -17.83 -2.16 22.53
CA ARG A 88 -18.18 -0.89 21.88
C ARG A 88 -17.28 -0.67 20.66
N PRO A 89 -17.83 -0.24 19.51
CA PRO A 89 -17.04 0.04 18.33
C PRO A 89 -16.14 1.23 18.53
N GLU A 90 -14.91 1.14 18.02
CA GLU A 90 -13.84 2.11 18.24
C GLU A 90 -13.33 2.64 16.90
N ALA A 91 -13.06 3.94 16.82
CA ALA A 91 -12.33 4.57 15.73
C ALA A 91 -11.00 5.12 16.23
N ARG A 92 -9.95 4.98 15.42
CA ARG A 92 -8.63 5.55 15.69
C ARG A 92 -8.31 6.65 14.69
N PHE A 93 -7.73 7.73 15.17
CA PHE A 93 -7.39 8.92 14.38
C PHE A 93 -5.90 9.21 14.46
N LEU A 94 -5.35 9.77 13.39
CA LEU A 94 -3.96 10.24 13.34
C LEU A 94 -3.71 11.28 14.44
N GLY A 95 -2.59 11.14 15.16
CA GLY A 95 -2.18 12.07 16.21
C GLY A 95 -2.82 11.82 17.58
N ASN A 96 -3.79 10.92 17.69
CA ASN A 96 -4.44 10.57 18.96
C ASN A 96 -3.84 9.30 19.57
N SER A 97 -3.59 9.31 20.88
CA SER A 97 -3.24 8.10 21.62
C SER A 97 -4.50 7.35 22.01
N GLY A 98 -4.76 6.23 21.32
CA GLY A 98 -5.86 5.32 21.63
C GLY A 98 -7.11 5.51 20.78
N GLY A 99 -8.13 4.75 21.13
CA GLY A 99 -9.40 4.70 20.44
C GLY A 99 -10.46 5.64 20.98
N GLN A 100 -11.35 6.07 20.10
CA GLN A 100 -12.58 6.76 20.45
C GLN A 100 -13.78 5.86 20.18
N TYR A 101 -14.62 5.65 21.19
CA TYR A 101 -15.86 4.90 20.99
C TYR A 101 -16.84 5.69 20.12
N LEU A 102 -17.44 4.99 19.16
CA LEU A 102 -18.40 5.57 18.22
C LEU A 102 -19.84 5.54 18.75
N ARG A 103 -20.13 4.67 19.72
CA ARG A 103 -21.40 4.59 20.47
C ARG A 103 -21.20 3.85 21.80
N ASP A 104 -22.24 3.84 22.63
CA ASP A 104 -22.25 3.12 23.92
C ASP A 104 -22.71 1.65 23.80
N ASN A 105 -23.48 1.32 22.78
CA ASN A 105 -23.94 -0.04 22.54
C ASN A 105 -22.83 -0.92 21.96
N GLU A 106 -22.76 -2.16 22.45
CA GLU A 106 -21.83 -3.17 21.95
C GLU A 106 -22.17 -3.63 20.53
N ILE A 107 -21.17 -4.19 19.84
CA ILE A 107 -21.34 -4.82 18.54
C ILE A 107 -21.94 -6.21 18.73
N SER A 108 -23.04 -6.44 18.01
CA SER A 108 -23.72 -7.72 17.96
C SER A 108 -23.15 -8.66 16.90
N GLN A 109 -23.45 -9.96 17.04
CA GLN A 109 -23.10 -10.96 16.02
C GLN A 109 -23.75 -10.64 14.67
N LEU A 110 -24.99 -10.14 14.66
CA LEU A 110 -25.73 -9.79 13.45
C LEU A 110 -25.00 -8.68 12.67
N GLU A 111 -24.50 -7.66 13.37
CA GLU A 111 -23.76 -6.55 12.74
C GLU A 111 -22.46 -7.03 12.10
N LEU A 112 -21.73 -7.95 12.75
CA LEU A 112 -20.52 -8.53 12.16
C LEU A 112 -20.84 -9.39 10.93
N GLU A 113 -21.96 -10.12 10.93
CA GLU A 113 -22.39 -10.92 9.78
C GLU A 113 -22.84 -10.04 8.61
N GLU A 114 -23.51 -8.92 8.88
CA GLU A 114 -23.87 -7.92 7.86
C GLU A 114 -22.63 -7.24 7.27
N ALA A 115 -21.69 -6.82 8.13
CA ALA A 115 -20.42 -6.26 7.69
C ALA A 115 -19.63 -7.27 6.86
N GLN A 116 -19.52 -8.54 7.31
CA GLN A 116 -18.87 -9.60 6.54
C GLN A 116 -19.52 -9.79 5.16
N ARG A 117 -20.86 -9.78 5.07
CA ARG A 117 -21.58 -9.88 3.80
C ARG A 117 -21.28 -8.69 2.88
N ALA A 118 -21.12 -7.49 3.42
CA ALA A 118 -20.77 -6.30 2.66
C ALA A 118 -19.32 -6.33 2.15
N VAL A 119 -18.40 -6.93 2.91
CA VAL A 119 -16.99 -7.11 2.51
C VAL A 119 -16.84 -8.14 1.40
N GLY A 120 -17.55 -9.27 1.50
CA GLY A 120 -17.41 -10.40 0.60
C GLY A 120 -16.47 -11.47 1.14
N GLU A 121 -15.65 -12.04 0.26
CA GLU A 121 -14.75 -13.15 0.61
C GLU A 121 -13.46 -12.66 1.26
N PHE A 122 -13.01 -13.38 2.29
CA PHE A 122 -11.71 -13.17 2.90
C PHE A 122 -10.73 -14.22 2.36
N GLY A 123 -9.51 -13.79 2.07
CA GLY A 123 -8.40 -14.68 1.71
C GLY A 123 -7.98 -15.61 2.85
N GLY A 124 -7.06 -16.54 2.54
CA GLY A 124 -6.56 -17.53 3.49
C GLY A 124 -5.85 -16.94 4.73
N ASP A 125 -5.44 -15.67 4.67
CA ASP A 125 -4.83 -14.91 5.75
C ASP A 125 -5.84 -14.10 6.59
N ASN A 126 -7.15 -14.29 6.35
CA ASN A 126 -8.25 -13.54 6.96
C ASN A 126 -8.26 -12.05 6.62
N ARG A 127 -7.70 -11.65 5.48
CA ARG A 127 -7.79 -10.30 4.95
C ARG A 127 -8.68 -10.24 3.72
N ALA A 128 -9.30 -9.09 3.54
CA ALA A 128 -10.02 -8.69 2.35
C ALA A 128 -9.75 -7.19 2.15
N GLY A 129 -9.85 -6.71 0.93
CA GLY A 129 -9.98 -5.30 0.63
C GLY A 129 -11.35 -4.99 0.07
N ILE A 130 -11.52 -3.74 -0.35
CA ILE A 130 -12.71 -3.31 -1.09
C ILE A 130 -12.24 -3.05 -2.51
N GLU A 131 -12.80 -3.79 -3.46
CA GLU A 131 -12.42 -3.73 -4.88
C GLU A 131 -12.39 -2.28 -5.38
N GLY A 132 -11.32 -1.93 -6.10
CA GLY A 132 -11.12 -0.58 -6.62
C GLY A 132 -10.66 0.46 -5.60
N THR A 133 -10.43 0.08 -4.34
CA THR A 133 -9.90 0.96 -3.28
C THR A 133 -8.61 0.39 -2.67
N LEU A 134 -8.02 1.14 -1.74
CA LEU A 134 -6.88 0.70 -0.94
C LEU A 134 -7.28 0.26 0.48
N HIS A 135 -8.58 0.21 0.78
CA HIS A 135 -9.08 -0.19 2.08
C HIS A 135 -8.78 -1.65 2.37
N ARG A 136 -8.57 -1.96 3.65
CA ARG A 136 -8.31 -3.32 4.10
C ARG A 136 -9.14 -3.67 5.32
N ILE A 137 -9.77 -4.83 5.26
CA ILE A 137 -10.59 -5.41 6.31
C ILE A 137 -9.90 -6.69 6.79
N SER A 138 -9.64 -6.78 8.08
CA SER A 138 -9.03 -7.97 8.68
C SER A 138 -10.00 -8.61 9.67
N ALA A 139 -10.29 -9.90 9.47
CA ALA A 139 -11.21 -10.65 10.30
C ALA A 139 -10.49 -11.39 11.43
N ILE A 140 -11.04 -11.29 12.64
CA ILE A 140 -10.72 -12.17 13.76
C ILE A 140 -11.78 -13.27 13.76
N ARG A 141 -11.33 -14.54 13.67
CA ARG A 141 -12.22 -15.70 13.68
C ARG A 141 -12.15 -16.47 14.99
N SER A 142 -13.31 -16.94 15.44
CA SER A 142 -13.41 -17.92 16.52
C SER A 142 -12.84 -19.27 16.08
N ARG A 143 -12.65 -20.19 17.04
CA ARG A 143 -12.25 -21.59 16.76
C ARG A 143 -13.22 -22.34 15.84
N LYS A 144 -14.46 -21.87 15.72
CA LYS A 144 -15.48 -22.44 14.82
C LYS A 144 -15.50 -21.77 13.44
N GLY A 145 -14.58 -20.86 13.15
CA GLY A 145 -14.48 -20.14 11.87
C GLY A 145 -15.37 -18.89 11.75
N MET A 146 -16.28 -18.66 12.70
CA MET A 146 -17.14 -17.46 12.71
C MET A 146 -16.33 -16.19 12.93
N VAL A 147 -16.64 -15.13 12.18
CA VAL A 147 -16.08 -13.78 12.42
C VAL A 147 -16.61 -13.25 13.75
N VAL A 148 -15.68 -12.87 14.63
CA VAL A 148 -15.95 -12.30 15.96
C VAL A 148 -15.32 -10.93 16.16
N GLY A 149 -14.57 -10.45 15.16
CA GLY A 149 -14.07 -9.09 15.12
C GLY A 149 -13.63 -8.69 13.71
N LEU A 150 -13.68 -7.40 13.41
CA LEU A 150 -13.26 -6.78 12.16
C LEU A 150 -12.41 -5.55 12.46
N THR A 151 -11.26 -5.42 11.80
CA THR A 151 -10.48 -4.18 11.76
C THR A 151 -10.56 -3.62 10.35
N CYS A 152 -11.21 -2.47 10.19
CA CYS A 152 -11.42 -1.79 8.90
C CYS A 152 -10.43 -0.63 8.78
N ARG A 153 -9.35 -0.82 8.03
CA ARG A 153 -8.28 0.16 7.82
C ARG A 153 -8.54 1.04 6.61
N VAL A 154 -8.39 2.35 6.80
CA VAL A 154 -8.54 3.36 5.76
C VAL A 154 -7.27 3.41 4.91
N GLY A 155 -7.32 2.84 3.70
CA GLY A 155 -6.28 3.02 2.69
C GLY A 155 -6.35 4.40 2.07
N ARG A 156 -5.19 4.94 1.71
CA ARG A 156 -5.07 6.24 1.04
C ARG A 156 -4.04 6.17 -0.07
N ALA A 157 -4.37 6.76 -1.21
CA ALA A 157 -3.41 7.10 -2.24
C ALA A 157 -2.92 8.52 -1.96
N VAL A 158 -1.61 8.66 -1.78
CA VAL A 158 -0.97 9.94 -1.48
C VAL A 158 0.07 10.21 -2.55
N ASN A 159 -0.10 11.30 -3.29
CA ASN A 159 0.84 11.75 -4.32
C ASN A 159 1.68 12.93 -3.79
N GLY A 160 2.86 13.14 -4.36
CA GLY A 160 3.78 14.25 -4.04
C GLY A 160 5.03 13.84 -3.25
N HIS A 161 5.27 12.55 -3.01
CA HIS A 161 6.44 12.07 -2.27
C HIS A 161 7.58 11.59 -3.17
N VAL A 162 7.30 11.31 -4.45
CA VAL A 162 8.32 10.86 -5.42
C VAL A 162 9.45 11.87 -5.62
N ASP A 163 9.21 13.16 -5.40
CA ASP A 163 10.19 14.22 -5.66
C ASP A 163 11.53 14.00 -4.96
N MET A 164 11.53 13.30 -3.82
CA MET A 164 12.74 12.96 -3.06
C MET A 164 13.67 11.98 -3.80
N VAL A 165 13.15 11.18 -4.73
CA VAL A 165 13.89 10.13 -5.45
C VAL A 165 13.74 10.24 -6.97
N ARG A 166 13.06 11.28 -7.46
CA ARG A 166 12.66 11.42 -8.87
C ARG A 166 13.85 11.49 -9.82
N ASP A 167 14.93 12.15 -9.40
CA ASP A 167 16.20 12.20 -10.11
C ASP A 167 16.84 10.81 -10.25
N LEU A 168 16.70 9.96 -9.23
CA LEU A 168 17.24 8.60 -9.22
C LEU A 168 16.49 7.66 -10.16
N LEU A 169 15.19 7.89 -10.38
CA LEU A 169 14.36 7.07 -11.28
C LEU A 169 14.80 7.12 -12.74
N ASN A 170 15.58 8.14 -13.15
CA ASN A 170 16.20 8.22 -14.47
C ASN A 170 17.36 7.23 -14.64
N TYR A 171 18.00 6.82 -13.55
CA TYR A 171 19.08 5.85 -13.60
C TYR A 171 18.52 4.43 -13.61
N LYS A 172 19.30 3.49 -14.14
CA LYS A 172 18.94 2.05 -14.18
C LYS A 172 19.35 1.32 -12.89
N GLU A 173 19.69 2.06 -11.83
CA GLU A 173 20.12 1.48 -10.56
C GLU A 173 18.90 0.99 -9.77
N SER A 174 19.05 -0.15 -9.10
CA SER A 174 17.99 -0.72 -8.28
C SER A 174 17.88 0.06 -6.96
N ILE A 175 16.68 0.13 -6.38
CA ILE A 175 16.38 0.92 -5.19
C ILE A 175 15.77 0.02 -4.11
N LEU A 176 16.31 0.08 -2.89
CA LEU A 176 15.75 -0.63 -1.74
C LEU A 176 15.37 0.34 -0.62
N PHE A 177 14.09 0.36 -0.26
CA PHE A 177 13.55 1.17 0.84
C PHE A 177 13.55 0.40 2.16
N LEU A 178 14.17 0.99 3.17
CA LEU A 178 14.27 0.44 4.51
C LEU A 178 13.50 1.30 5.50
N GLY A 179 12.82 0.64 6.42
CA GLY A 179 12.15 1.32 7.52
C GLY A 179 11.18 0.41 8.25
N ARG A 180 10.82 0.84 9.46
CA ARG A 180 9.83 0.15 10.31
C ARG A 180 8.49 -0.03 9.58
N PRO A 181 7.65 -0.98 10.00
CA PRO A 181 6.27 -1.04 9.55
C PRO A 181 5.56 0.32 9.75
N GLY A 182 4.74 0.73 8.78
CA GLY A 182 3.92 1.96 8.89
C GLY A 182 4.62 3.29 8.58
N VAL A 183 5.89 3.31 8.15
CA VAL A 183 6.60 4.58 7.81
C VAL A 183 6.27 5.14 6.42
N GLY A 184 5.35 4.53 5.68
CA GLY A 184 4.93 5.01 4.35
C GLY A 184 5.71 4.44 3.15
N LYS A 185 6.44 3.33 3.33
CA LYS A 185 7.18 2.65 2.24
C LYS A 185 6.28 2.33 1.03
N THR A 186 5.16 1.64 1.27
CA THR A 186 4.21 1.22 0.25
C THR A 186 3.59 2.43 -0.48
N THR A 187 3.33 3.53 0.23
CA THR A 187 2.85 4.78 -0.37
C THR A 187 3.83 5.33 -1.40
N VAL A 188 5.12 5.37 -1.05
CA VAL A 188 6.19 5.81 -1.95
C VAL A 188 6.34 4.85 -3.14
N MET A 189 6.31 3.54 -2.91
CA MET A 189 6.39 2.54 -3.99
C MET A 189 5.26 2.69 -5.00
N ARG A 190 4.03 2.91 -4.53
CA ARG A 190 2.86 3.07 -5.38
C ARG A 190 3.02 4.27 -6.31
N GLU A 191 3.48 5.39 -5.77
CA GLU A 191 3.74 6.58 -6.55
C GLU A 191 4.90 6.40 -7.53
N ILE A 192 5.98 5.75 -7.11
CA ILE A 192 7.11 5.40 -8.00
C ILE A 192 6.63 4.55 -9.18
N ALA A 193 5.76 3.55 -8.93
CA ALA A 193 5.20 2.72 -9.98
C ALA A 193 4.45 3.55 -11.02
N ARG A 194 3.55 4.43 -10.56
CA ARG A 194 2.79 5.35 -11.41
C ARG A 194 3.71 6.25 -12.23
N VAL A 195 4.70 6.86 -11.59
CA VAL A 195 5.61 7.80 -12.26
C VAL A 195 6.46 7.07 -13.31
N LEU A 196 7.00 5.91 -12.97
CA LEU A 196 7.79 5.12 -13.93
C LEU A 196 6.96 4.63 -15.12
N ALA A 197 5.71 4.23 -14.88
CA ALA A 197 4.82 3.76 -15.94
C ALA A 197 4.27 4.91 -16.81
N ASP A 198 3.71 5.95 -16.19
CA ASP A 198 2.96 6.99 -16.91
C ASP A 198 3.84 8.15 -17.39
N GLU A 199 4.87 8.52 -16.64
CA GLU A 199 5.69 9.69 -16.97
C GLU A 199 6.96 9.28 -17.70
N PHE A 200 7.60 8.20 -17.25
CA PHE A 200 8.82 7.67 -17.87
C PHE A 200 8.53 6.61 -18.95
N GLN A 201 7.26 6.20 -19.10
CA GLN A 201 6.81 5.24 -20.12
C GLN A 201 7.57 3.90 -20.08
N LYS A 202 8.01 3.48 -18.88
CA LYS A 202 8.69 2.20 -18.67
C LYS A 202 7.67 1.08 -18.52
N ARG A 203 8.07 -0.13 -18.93
CA ARG A 203 7.32 -1.36 -18.64
C ARG A 203 7.54 -1.75 -17.18
N VAL A 204 6.59 -1.39 -16.31
CA VAL A 204 6.63 -1.68 -14.87
C VAL A 204 5.74 -2.88 -14.55
N VAL A 205 6.28 -3.85 -13.79
CA VAL A 205 5.51 -4.95 -13.19
C VAL A 205 5.67 -4.90 -11.67
N ILE A 206 4.55 -4.94 -10.96
CA ILE A 206 4.48 -5.01 -9.51
C ILE A 206 4.16 -6.44 -9.12
N VAL A 207 4.98 -7.04 -8.27
CA VAL A 207 4.72 -8.32 -7.60
C VAL A 207 4.12 -7.98 -6.25
N ASP A 208 2.80 -8.16 -6.11
CA ASP A 208 2.03 -7.69 -4.96
C ASP A 208 1.52 -8.87 -4.13
N THR A 209 2.20 -9.16 -3.03
CA THR A 209 1.89 -10.31 -2.17
C THR A 209 0.71 -10.07 -1.24
N SER A 210 0.54 -8.84 -0.77
CA SER A 210 -0.47 -8.49 0.23
C SER A 210 -1.60 -7.62 -0.35
N ASN A 211 -1.62 -7.42 -1.68
CA ASN A 211 -2.49 -6.47 -2.37
C ASN A 211 -2.40 -5.05 -1.79
N GLU A 212 -1.24 -4.70 -1.19
CA GLU A 212 -1.06 -3.41 -0.55
C GLU A 212 -0.69 -2.33 -1.57
N ILE A 213 0.05 -2.66 -2.63
CA ILE A 213 0.51 -1.66 -3.60
C ILE A 213 -0.59 -1.38 -4.62
N GLY A 214 -1.11 -2.42 -5.27
CA GLY A 214 -2.10 -2.32 -6.34
C GLY A 214 -3.54 -2.35 -5.86
N GLY A 215 -3.81 -2.41 -4.56
CA GLY A 215 -5.17 -2.56 -4.03
C GLY A 215 -5.71 -3.97 -4.21
N ASP A 216 -6.91 -4.23 -3.68
CA ASP A 216 -7.54 -5.54 -3.72
C ASP A 216 -8.49 -5.73 -4.92
N GLY A 217 -8.87 -6.98 -5.20
CA GLY A 217 -9.64 -7.38 -6.39
C GLY A 217 -8.74 -7.57 -7.62
N ASP A 218 -9.32 -7.95 -8.77
CA ASP A 218 -8.57 -8.28 -10.00
C ASP A 218 -8.11 -7.04 -10.78
N ILE A 219 -8.86 -5.93 -10.64
CA ILE A 219 -8.54 -4.65 -11.26
C ILE A 219 -7.61 -3.86 -10.33
N PRO A 220 -6.38 -3.53 -10.76
CA PRO A 220 -5.48 -2.74 -9.92
C PRO A 220 -5.99 -1.30 -9.76
N HIS A 221 -5.75 -0.73 -8.58
CA HIS A 221 -6.06 0.65 -8.24
C HIS A 221 -5.37 1.64 -9.17
N ALA A 222 -6.05 2.71 -9.57
CA ALA A 222 -5.50 3.76 -10.45
C ALA A 222 -4.24 4.47 -9.92
N ALA A 223 -3.89 4.25 -8.64
CA ALA A 223 -2.77 4.91 -7.98
C ALA A 223 -1.42 4.32 -8.40
N ILE A 224 -1.39 3.14 -9.04
CA ILE A 224 -0.18 2.60 -9.68
C ILE A 224 -0.01 3.03 -11.14
N GLY A 225 -0.92 3.85 -11.68
CA GLY A 225 -0.90 4.28 -13.08
C GLY A 225 -1.01 3.11 -14.06
N GLY A 226 -0.25 3.18 -15.16
CA GLY A 226 -0.15 2.13 -16.17
C GLY A 226 0.72 0.93 -15.78
N ALA A 227 1.20 0.84 -14.53
CA ALA A 227 1.97 -0.31 -14.07
C ALA A 227 1.08 -1.57 -14.08
N ARG A 228 1.68 -2.70 -14.46
CA ARG A 228 1.01 -4.01 -14.42
C ARG A 228 1.19 -4.64 -13.05
N ARG A 229 0.21 -5.41 -12.59
CA ARG A 229 0.26 -6.12 -11.31
C ARG A 229 0.21 -7.62 -11.52
N MET A 230 1.04 -8.35 -10.80
CA MET A 230 0.95 -9.79 -10.59
C MET A 230 0.69 -10.04 -9.11
N GLN A 231 -0.42 -10.70 -8.80
CA GLN A 231 -0.77 -11.08 -7.43
C GLN A 231 -0.07 -12.38 -7.06
N VAL A 232 0.47 -12.44 -5.85
CA VAL A 232 1.09 -13.67 -5.34
C VAL A 232 0.03 -14.48 -4.59
N PRO A 233 -0.25 -15.74 -5.00
CA PRO A 233 -1.28 -16.55 -4.34
C PRO A 233 -0.99 -16.86 -2.86
N GLU A 234 0.28 -17.04 -2.52
CA GLU A 234 0.75 -17.32 -1.17
C GLU A 234 2.10 -16.63 -0.93
N PRO A 235 2.38 -16.06 0.25
CA PRO A 235 3.64 -15.36 0.51
C PRO A 235 4.90 -16.20 0.22
N SER A 236 4.85 -17.51 0.49
CA SER A 236 5.94 -18.45 0.19
C SER A 236 6.32 -18.51 -1.30
N MET A 237 5.43 -18.11 -2.19
CA MET A 237 5.56 -18.19 -3.64
C MET A 237 6.07 -16.89 -4.28
N GLN A 238 6.29 -15.83 -3.49
CA GLN A 238 6.68 -14.50 -3.99
C GLN A 238 7.89 -14.55 -4.93
N HIS A 239 8.95 -15.26 -4.53
CA HIS A 239 10.15 -15.44 -5.36
C HIS A 239 9.87 -16.07 -6.73
N ARG A 240 8.90 -16.99 -6.84
CA ARG A 240 8.54 -17.61 -8.13
C ARG A 240 7.83 -16.62 -9.04
N VAL A 241 6.90 -15.84 -8.48
CA VAL A 241 6.18 -14.79 -9.21
C VAL A 241 7.14 -13.69 -9.67
N MET A 242 8.17 -13.36 -8.86
CA MET A 242 9.24 -12.44 -9.27
C MET A 242 9.99 -12.92 -10.52
N ILE A 243 10.36 -14.20 -10.58
CA ILE A 243 11.03 -14.78 -11.76
C ILE A 243 10.08 -14.81 -12.97
N GLU A 244 8.84 -15.26 -12.75
CA GLU A 244 7.80 -15.32 -13.78
C GLU A 244 7.55 -13.95 -14.43
N ALA A 245 7.52 -12.87 -13.63
CA ALA A 245 7.36 -11.51 -14.11
C ALA A 245 8.40 -11.16 -15.18
N VAL A 246 9.65 -11.54 -14.98
CA VAL A 246 10.72 -11.24 -15.95
C VAL A 246 10.68 -12.15 -17.16
N GLU A 247 10.41 -13.43 -16.95
CA GLU A 247 10.37 -14.44 -18.02
C GLU A 247 9.23 -14.17 -19.01
N ASN A 248 8.06 -13.77 -18.51
CA ASN A 248 6.85 -13.68 -19.32
C ASN A 248 6.49 -12.28 -19.76
N HIS A 249 6.99 -11.23 -19.10
CA HIS A 249 6.53 -9.86 -19.35
C HIS A 249 7.64 -8.89 -19.76
N MET A 250 8.90 -9.32 -19.80
CA MET A 250 10.06 -8.50 -20.20
C MET A 250 10.04 -7.07 -19.62
N PRO A 251 9.83 -6.89 -18.30
CA PRO A 251 9.73 -5.58 -17.70
C PRO A 251 11.07 -4.84 -17.76
N GLU A 252 11.01 -3.51 -17.72
CA GLU A 252 12.18 -2.66 -17.46
C GLU A 252 12.35 -2.42 -15.96
N VAL A 253 11.25 -2.48 -15.20
CA VAL A 253 11.24 -2.31 -13.75
C VAL A 253 10.36 -3.39 -13.12
N VAL A 254 10.88 -4.05 -12.08
CA VAL A 254 10.10 -4.93 -11.20
C VAL A 254 10.02 -4.30 -9.82
N ILE A 255 8.81 -4.16 -9.31
CA ILE A 255 8.53 -3.60 -7.98
C ILE A 255 8.07 -4.72 -7.05
N VAL A 256 8.67 -4.85 -5.87
CA VAL A 256 8.40 -5.96 -4.93
C VAL A 256 8.32 -5.44 -3.49
N ASP A 257 7.22 -5.71 -2.79
CA ASP A 257 7.12 -5.34 -1.37
C ASP A 257 7.72 -6.42 -0.45
N GLU A 258 8.20 -5.99 0.71
CA GLU A 258 8.63 -6.81 1.84
C GLU A 258 9.57 -7.99 1.50
N ILE A 259 10.68 -7.73 0.82
CA ILE A 259 11.74 -8.72 0.59
C ILE A 259 12.37 -9.13 1.94
N GLY A 260 12.32 -10.43 2.26
CA GLY A 260 12.73 -10.97 3.54
C GLY A 260 13.34 -12.37 3.50
N THR A 261 13.19 -13.14 2.42
CA THR A 261 13.68 -14.53 2.34
C THR A 261 14.87 -14.72 1.39
N GLU A 262 15.58 -15.83 1.54
CA GLU A 262 16.75 -16.16 0.69
C GLU A 262 16.35 -16.41 -0.75
N ALA A 263 15.21 -17.07 -0.95
CA ALA A 263 14.67 -17.29 -2.29
C ALA A 263 14.33 -15.96 -2.98
N GLU A 264 13.77 -14.99 -2.25
CA GLU A 264 13.49 -13.64 -2.79
C GLU A 264 14.77 -12.88 -3.11
N ALA A 265 15.81 -12.97 -2.26
CA ALA A 265 17.10 -12.34 -2.50
C ALA A 265 17.80 -12.93 -3.75
N GLN A 266 17.77 -14.25 -3.91
CA GLN A 266 18.27 -14.92 -5.11
C GLN A 266 17.47 -14.53 -6.36
N ALA A 267 16.14 -14.42 -6.24
CA ALA A 267 15.30 -13.94 -7.34
C ALA A 267 15.66 -12.51 -7.73
N CYS A 268 15.87 -11.61 -6.76
CA CYS A 268 16.34 -10.25 -7.01
C CYS A 268 17.66 -10.24 -7.79
N ARG A 269 18.63 -11.07 -7.40
CA ARG A 269 19.90 -11.18 -8.12
C ARG A 269 19.70 -11.61 -9.57
N SER A 270 18.90 -12.64 -9.82
CA SER A 270 18.63 -13.11 -11.19
C SER A 270 17.97 -12.03 -12.05
N ILE A 271 17.04 -11.26 -11.48
CA ILE A 271 16.38 -10.14 -12.17
C ILE A 271 17.38 -9.03 -12.49
N ALA A 272 18.24 -8.66 -11.54
CA ALA A 272 19.26 -7.64 -11.74
C ALA A 272 20.30 -8.04 -12.80
N GLU A 273 20.72 -9.31 -12.83
CA GLU A 273 21.64 -9.86 -13.85
C GLU A 273 21.05 -9.80 -15.26
N ARG A 274 19.71 -9.82 -15.39
CA ARG A 274 18.98 -9.62 -16.65
C ARG A 274 18.84 -8.15 -17.04
N GLY A 275 19.43 -7.22 -16.27
CA GLY A 275 19.42 -5.79 -16.54
C GLY A 275 18.11 -5.08 -16.23
N VAL A 276 17.24 -5.72 -15.43
CA VAL A 276 15.96 -5.16 -14.99
C VAL A 276 16.18 -4.37 -13.70
N MET A 277 15.62 -3.16 -13.62
CA MET A 277 15.67 -2.34 -12.41
C MET A 277 14.75 -2.95 -11.35
N LEU A 278 15.26 -3.18 -10.14
CA LEU A 278 14.45 -3.62 -9.01
C LEU A 278 14.17 -2.45 -8.08
N ILE A 279 12.91 -2.32 -7.66
CA ILE A 279 12.53 -1.39 -6.61
C ILE A 279 11.77 -2.18 -5.55
N GLY A 280 12.26 -2.20 -4.32
CA GLY A 280 11.59 -2.96 -3.29
C GLY A 280 11.71 -2.39 -1.91
N THR A 281 11.09 -3.07 -0.95
CA THR A 281 11.26 -2.78 0.47
C THR A 281 11.81 -4.00 1.19
N ALA A 282 12.44 -3.77 2.34
CA ALA A 282 12.80 -4.83 3.26
C ALA A 282 12.54 -4.39 4.70
N HIS A 283 12.26 -5.34 5.58
CA HIS A 283 12.18 -5.08 7.00
C HIS A 283 13.57 -4.93 7.60
N GLY A 284 13.88 -3.73 8.08
CA GLY A 284 15.12 -3.45 8.78
C GLY A 284 15.11 -2.05 9.36
N GLU A 285 15.36 -1.91 10.67
CA GLU A 285 15.48 -0.59 11.28
C GLU A 285 16.74 0.16 10.83
N ARG A 286 17.77 -0.58 10.37
CA ARG A 286 19.09 -0.07 9.99
C ARG A 286 19.70 -0.94 8.89
N LEU A 287 20.46 -0.33 7.98
CA LEU A 287 21.26 -1.02 6.97
C LEU A 287 22.16 -2.12 7.57
N ALA A 288 22.72 -1.88 8.76
CA ALA A 288 23.52 -2.87 9.48
C ALA A 288 22.77 -4.18 9.78
N ASN A 289 21.44 -4.15 9.91
CA ASN A 289 20.64 -5.36 10.14
C ASN A 289 20.49 -6.17 8.85
N ILE A 290 20.54 -5.52 7.69
CA ILE A 290 20.52 -6.17 6.37
C ILE A 290 21.89 -6.74 6.04
N ILE A 291 22.96 -5.97 6.27
CA ILE A 291 24.33 -6.44 6.05
C ILE A 291 24.68 -7.63 6.96
N LYS A 292 24.16 -7.65 8.19
CA LYS A 292 24.33 -8.78 9.12
C LYS A 292 23.41 -9.96 8.83
N ASN A 293 22.36 -9.75 8.04
CA ASN A 293 21.48 -10.83 7.62
C ASN A 293 22.11 -11.46 6.37
N PRO A 294 22.71 -12.67 6.45
CA PRO A 294 23.40 -13.30 5.32
C PRO A 294 22.49 -13.46 4.10
N VAL A 295 21.18 -13.57 4.37
CA VAL A 295 20.12 -13.68 3.37
C VAL A 295 19.95 -12.38 2.57
N LEU A 296 20.02 -11.22 3.24
CA LEU A 296 19.77 -9.92 2.62
C LEU A 296 21.05 -9.16 2.29
N SER A 297 22.22 -9.58 2.79
CA SER A 297 23.51 -9.02 2.40
C SER A 297 23.78 -9.21 0.91
N ASP A 298 23.19 -10.25 0.31
CA ASP A 298 23.27 -10.51 -1.13
C ASP A 298 22.56 -9.46 -2.00
N LEU A 299 21.75 -8.59 -1.39
CA LEU A 299 21.10 -7.42 -1.99
C LEU A 299 21.95 -6.13 -1.88
N VAL A 300 23.16 -6.16 -1.33
CA VAL A 300 23.99 -4.97 -1.10
C VAL A 300 25.40 -5.15 -1.63
#